data_AF-A0A812GZB9-F1
#
_entry.id   AF-A0A812GZB9-F1
#
_cell.length_a   1.000
_cell.length_b   1.000
_cell.length_c   1.000
_cell.angle_alpha   90.00
_cell.angle_beta   90.00
_cell.angle_gamma   90.00
#
_symmetry.space_group_name_H-M   'P 1'
#
loop_
_entity.id
_entity.type
_entity.pdbx_description
1 polymer ?
#
loop_
_entity_poly.entity_id
_entity_poly.type
_entity_poly.pdbx_seq_one_letter_code
_entity_poly.pdbx_strand_id
1 'polypeptide(L)'
;APSTHWRLINTEAVELSWRVSSLQFFEDKDCLEPIPAVAQTGAAFGTEATELTSVDHAFMLNTPRGWEAAKECPPEECHLGFAFATARGVACLVLQQGDIGFHAPGLALQRRGAEVAEWTDVARWGSVSTGRSKLAIACPEPPTVTSAVVSDCHSENGLFQECRVACSEGRGTLEPSMRCVNGAWFVPQCWPLGSLVRVVLDEPQRLKPYWVVLDAGLFASDDCSEPIKMDGVAISSGEFVI
;
A
#
# COMPACT_ATOMS: atom_id res chain seq x y z
N ALA A 1 8.37 12.16 -16.12
CA ALA A 1 9.55 12.73 -16.81
C ALA A 1 10.78 12.49 -15.95
N PRO A 2 11.94 12.23 -16.56
CA PRO A 2 13.19 12.01 -15.83
C PRO A 2 13.62 13.27 -15.04
N SER A 3 14.21 13.07 -13.87
CA SER A 3 14.74 14.12 -13.00
C SER A 3 15.94 13.60 -12.22
N THR A 4 16.90 14.47 -11.89
CA THR A 4 18.05 14.11 -11.05
C THR A 4 17.68 14.14 -9.56
N HIS A 5 16.69 14.92 -9.15
CA HIS A 5 16.28 14.98 -7.75
C HIS A 5 14.83 14.55 -7.60
N TRP A 6 14.61 13.68 -6.63
CA TRP A 6 13.29 13.21 -6.21
C TRP A 6 13.21 13.26 -4.70
N ARG A 7 12.08 13.73 -4.16
CA ARG A 7 11.82 13.70 -2.72
C ARG A 7 10.37 13.41 -2.45
N LEU A 8 10.13 12.78 -1.31
CA LEU A 8 8.83 12.62 -0.69
C LEU A 8 8.71 13.69 0.40
N ILE A 9 7.58 14.39 0.43
CA ILE A 9 7.25 15.37 1.47
C ILE A 9 5.95 14.96 2.16
N ASN A 10 5.77 15.34 3.41
CA ASN A 10 4.47 15.23 4.07
C ASN A 10 3.56 16.39 3.62
N THR A 11 2.29 16.13 3.31
CA THR A 11 1.30 17.17 2.99
C THR A 11 0.35 17.45 4.15
N GLU A 12 0.41 16.64 5.18
CA GLU A 12 -0.35 16.76 6.41
C GLU A 12 0.60 16.70 7.61
N ALA A 13 0.18 17.25 8.74
CA ALA A 13 0.99 17.25 9.96
C ALA A 13 1.21 15.82 10.46
N VAL A 14 2.42 15.54 10.92
CA VAL A 14 2.72 14.29 11.66
C VAL A 14 2.66 14.58 13.16
N GLU A 15 1.87 13.78 13.88
CA GLU A 15 1.54 14.03 15.30
C GLU A 15 2.77 14.11 16.21
N LEU A 16 3.77 13.24 16.01
CA LEU A 16 4.97 13.19 16.85
C LEU A 16 6.23 13.49 16.02
N SER A 17 6.66 12.56 15.18
CA SER A 17 7.80 12.74 14.29
C SER A 17 7.65 11.79 13.11
N TRP A 18 8.01 12.22 11.91
CA TRP A 18 7.91 11.35 10.75
C TRP A 18 9.06 10.33 10.73
N ARG A 19 8.71 9.04 10.85
CA ARG A 19 9.66 7.93 10.73
C ARG A 19 9.44 7.17 9.43
N VAL A 20 10.52 6.95 8.71
CA VAL A 20 10.58 6.14 7.48
C VAL A 20 11.67 5.09 7.61
N SER A 21 11.29 3.84 7.75
CA SER A 21 12.21 2.71 7.84
C SER A 21 12.84 2.35 6.49
N SER A 22 12.09 2.50 5.40
CA SER A 22 12.54 2.17 4.04
C SER A 22 11.81 3.01 2.99
N LEU A 23 12.52 3.48 1.98
CA LEU A 23 12.00 4.16 0.80
C LEU A 23 12.74 3.64 -0.44
N GLN A 24 11.99 3.10 -1.40
CA GLN A 24 12.53 2.59 -2.67
C GLN A 24 11.77 3.20 -3.84
N PHE A 25 12.49 3.77 -4.80
CA PHE A 25 11.92 4.28 -6.05
C PHE A 25 11.94 3.21 -7.15
N PHE A 26 10.98 3.28 -8.07
CA PHE A 26 10.83 2.36 -9.20
C PHE A 26 10.58 3.13 -10.51
N GLU A 27 11.14 2.63 -11.61
CA GLU A 27 11.00 3.22 -12.95
C GLU A 27 9.65 2.90 -13.59
N ASP A 28 9.05 1.77 -13.25
CA ASP A 28 7.76 1.29 -13.77
C ASP A 28 6.59 1.50 -12.81
N LYS A 29 5.36 1.43 -13.34
CA LYS A 29 4.12 1.68 -12.58
C LYS A 29 3.74 0.52 -11.66
N ASP A 30 4.22 -0.68 -11.96
CA ASP A 30 3.94 -1.90 -11.19
C ASP A 30 4.95 -2.10 -10.05
N CYS A 31 5.99 -1.28 -10.00
CA CYS A 31 7.04 -1.23 -9.00
C CYS A 31 7.85 -2.53 -8.97
N LEU A 32 8.27 -2.96 -10.16
CA LEU A 32 9.01 -4.21 -10.38
C LEU A 32 10.50 -3.97 -10.61
N GLU A 33 10.86 -2.83 -11.19
CA GLU A 33 12.23 -2.42 -11.55
C GLU A 33 12.72 -1.33 -10.58
N PRO A 34 13.38 -1.72 -9.46
CA PRO A 34 13.87 -0.76 -8.48
C PRO A 34 15.00 0.09 -9.07
N ILE A 35 14.96 1.39 -8.80
CA ILE A 35 16.04 2.31 -9.12
C ILE A 35 17.07 2.23 -7.99
N PRO A 36 18.33 1.83 -8.25
CA PRO A 36 19.34 1.78 -7.19
C PRO A 36 19.59 3.18 -6.62
N ALA A 37 19.23 3.39 -5.36
CA ALA A 37 19.43 4.64 -4.60
C ALA A 37 20.54 4.43 -3.57
N VAL A 38 21.78 4.31 -4.06
CA VAL A 38 22.97 4.00 -3.26
C VAL A 38 24.05 5.05 -3.50
N ALA A 39 25.03 5.16 -2.60
CA ALA A 39 26.07 6.20 -2.68
C ALA A 39 26.82 6.25 -4.04
N GLN A 40 26.88 5.13 -4.78
CA GLN A 40 27.48 5.07 -6.11
C GLN A 40 26.62 5.72 -7.21
N THR A 41 25.30 5.80 -7.02
CA THR A 41 24.35 6.34 -8.00
C THR A 41 23.85 7.74 -7.66
N GLY A 42 24.23 8.28 -6.50
CA GLY A 42 23.81 9.60 -6.05
C GLY A 42 23.98 9.79 -4.54
N ALA A 43 23.23 10.74 -3.98
CA ALA A 43 23.26 11.04 -2.56
C ALA A 43 21.84 11.16 -1.99
N ALA A 44 21.62 10.53 -0.83
CA ALA A 44 20.40 10.74 -0.07
C ALA A 44 20.41 12.12 0.60
N PHE A 45 19.25 12.76 0.72
CA PHE A 45 19.11 14.05 1.40
C PHE A 45 17.73 14.17 2.04
N GLY A 46 17.60 15.01 3.06
CA GLY A 46 16.32 15.22 3.73
C GLY A 46 16.41 16.27 4.83
N THR A 47 15.29 16.51 5.48
CA THR A 47 15.20 17.29 6.72
C THR A 47 16.07 16.65 7.81
N GLU A 48 16.54 17.47 8.75
CA GLU A 48 17.38 17.05 9.88
C GLU A 48 16.82 15.81 10.58
N ALA A 49 17.68 14.81 10.75
CA ALA A 49 17.33 13.54 11.38
C ALA A 49 17.69 13.54 12.87
N THR A 50 17.07 12.66 13.66
CA THR A 50 17.49 12.39 15.04
C THR A 50 18.91 11.80 15.09
N GLU A 51 19.60 11.92 16.22
CA GLU A 51 21.03 11.51 16.37
C GLU A 51 21.32 10.03 16.02
N LEU A 52 20.31 9.16 16.11
CA LEU A 52 20.46 7.71 15.88
C LEU A 52 20.03 7.25 14.48
N THR A 53 19.48 8.15 13.67
CA THR A 53 18.94 7.85 12.34
C THR A 53 19.64 8.69 11.27
N SER A 54 19.52 8.30 10.00
CA SER A 54 20.06 9.10 8.89
C SER A 54 19.25 8.86 7.63
N VAL A 55 19.29 9.81 6.69
CA VAL A 55 18.56 9.65 5.43
C VAL A 55 19.09 8.46 4.63
N ASP A 56 20.39 8.20 4.66
CA ASP A 56 21.00 7.06 3.96
C ASP A 56 20.38 5.73 4.39
N HIS A 57 20.08 5.57 5.69
CA HIS A 57 19.45 4.35 6.18
C HIS A 57 18.05 4.13 5.58
N ALA A 58 17.27 5.18 5.27
CA ALA A 58 15.97 4.97 4.62
C ALA A 58 16.09 4.34 3.22
N PHE A 59 17.23 4.49 2.54
CA PHE A 59 17.47 3.90 1.22
C PHE A 59 18.29 2.59 1.26
N MET A 60 18.79 2.19 2.43
CA MET A 60 19.49 0.93 2.59
C MET A 60 18.49 -0.22 2.78
N LEU A 61 18.58 -1.24 1.92
CA LEU A 61 17.80 -2.46 2.11
C LEU A 61 18.20 -3.15 3.43
N ASN A 62 17.20 -3.58 4.20
CA ASN A 62 17.36 -4.37 5.43
C ASN A 62 18.03 -3.67 6.62
N THR A 63 18.12 -2.33 6.66
CA THR A 63 18.54 -1.65 7.88
C THR A 63 17.38 -1.50 8.86
N PRO A 64 17.59 -1.77 10.16
CA PRO A 64 16.57 -1.51 11.17
C PRO A 64 16.47 -0.03 11.56
N ARG A 65 17.41 0.83 11.13
CA ARG A 65 17.59 2.18 11.71
C ARG A 65 16.78 3.29 11.01
N GLY A 66 16.44 3.14 9.73
CA GLY A 66 15.63 4.12 8.98
C GLY A 66 16.05 5.58 9.11
N TRP A 67 15.13 6.48 8.78
CA TRP A 67 15.19 7.92 9.00
C TRP A 67 14.04 8.34 9.93
N GLU A 68 14.31 9.28 10.84
CA GLU A 68 13.31 9.91 11.69
C GLU A 68 13.61 11.40 11.79
N ALA A 69 12.60 12.25 11.54
CA ALA A 69 12.74 13.70 11.66
C ALA A 69 13.12 14.10 13.09
N ALA A 70 14.02 15.08 13.23
CA ALA A 70 14.47 15.56 14.54
C ALA A 70 13.36 16.25 15.36
N LYS A 71 12.28 16.67 14.70
CA LYS A 71 11.16 17.43 15.28
C LYS A 71 9.85 16.97 14.64
N GLU A 72 8.74 17.46 15.19
CA GLU A 72 7.43 17.40 14.54
C GLU A 72 7.51 17.91 13.10
N CYS A 73 6.66 17.35 12.23
CA CYS A 73 6.62 17.68 10.82
C CYS A 73 5.31 18.41 10.49
N PRO A 74 5.29 19.75 10.50
CA PRO A 74 4.18 20.50 9.91
C PRO A 74 4.02 20.19 8.42
N PRO A 75 2.86 20.47 7.83
CA PRO A 75 2.63 20.25 6.40
C PRO A 75 3.74 20.88 5.54
N GLU A 76 4.29 20.07 4.64
CA GLU A 76 5.32 20.44 3.64
C GLU A 76 6.70 20.83 4.21
N GLU A 77 6.94 20.66 5.52
CA GLU A 77 8.22 21.01 6.15
C GLU A 77 9.22 19.84 6.22
N CYS A 78 8.75 18.60 6.33
CA CYS A 78 9.61 17.43 6.34
C CYS A 78 9.70 16.78 4.97
N HIS A 79 10.92 16.37 4.62
CA HIS A 79 11.16 15.67 3.38
C HIS A 79 12.35 14.73 3.48
N LEU A 80 12.34 13.71 2.63
CA LEU A 80 13.48 12.85 2.36
C LEU A 80 13.49 12.49 0.88
N GLY A 81 14.67 12.30 0.31
CA GLY A 81 14.83 12.15 -1.12
C GLY A 81 16.21 11.67 -1.52
N PHE A 82 16.38 11.54 -2.83
CA PHE A 82 17.61 11.08 -3.44
C PHE A 82 17.96 11.92 -4.65
N ALA A 83 19.23 12.35 -4.71
CA ALA A 83 19.81 13.11 -5.80
C ALA A 83 20.65 12.17 -6.65
N PHE A 84 20.07 11.65 -7.72
CA PHE A 84 20.71 10.76 -8.68
C PHE A 84 21.74 11.49 -9.54
N ALA A 85 22.87 10.83 -9.79
CA ALA A 85 23.92 11.30 -10.69
C ALA A 85 23.45 11.38 -12.16
N THR A 86 22.45 10.59 -12.55
CA THR A 86 21.83 10.61 -13.87
C THR A 86 20.33 10.79 -13.70
N ALA A 87 19.68 11.53 -14.61
CA ALA A 87 18.24 11.74 -14.53
C ALA A 87 17.47 10.41 -14.61
N ARG A 88 16.54 10.19 -13.68
CA ARG A 88 15.73 8.97 -13.56
C ARG A 88 14.25 9.31 -13.60
N GLY A 89 13.47 8.48 -14.28
CA GLY A 89 12.01 8.52 -14.17
C GLY A 89 11.58 7.74 -12.93
N VAL A 90 10.80 8.36 -12.06
CA VAL A 90 10.10 7.63 -10.99
C VAL A 90 8.64 7.51 -11.41
N ALA A 91 8.10 6.30 -11.41
CA ALA A 91 6.70 6.01 -11.69
C ALA A 91 5.96 5.51 -10.44
N CYS A 92 6.71 4.85 -9.55
CA CYS A 92 6.22 4.32 -8.30
C CYS A 92 7.28 4.37 -7.19
N LEU A 93 6.83 4.28 -5.95
CA LEU A 93 7.66 4.05 -4.78
C LEU A 93 7.01 3.04 -3.82
N VAL A 94 7.87 2.36 -3.06
CA VAL A 94 7.48 1.57 -1.89
C VAL A 94 8.07 2.25 -0.67
N LEU A 95 7.21 2.52 0.31
CA LEU A 95 7.54 3.23 1.54
C LEU A 95 7.19 2.34 2.72
N GLN A 96 8.01 2.35 3.77
CA GLN A 96 7.68 1.78 5.06
C GLN A 96 7.77 2.86 6.13
N GLN A 97 6.61 3.30 6.63
CA GLN A 97 6.49 4.32 7.67
C GLN A 97 6.46 3.70 9.07
N GLY A 98 6.60 4.56 10.09
CA GLY A 98 6.35 4.20 11.47
C GLY A 98 4.87 3.90 11.78
N ASP A 99 4.60 3.67 13.07
CA ASP A 99 3.27 3.38 13.60
C ASP A 99 2.42 4.67 13.75
N ILE A 100 1.31 4.56 14.48
CA ILE A 100 0.45 5.70 14.82
C ILE A 100 1.27 6.81 15.47
N GLY A 101 1.07 8.04 14.99
CA GLY A 101 1.80 9.23 15.41
C GLY A 101 3.17 9.41 14.74
N PHE A 102 3.73 8.37 14.11
CA PHE A 102 5.03 8.39 13.45
C PHE A 102 4.99 8.27 11.91
N HIS A 103 3.81 8.40 11.31
CA HIS A 103 3.60 8.32 9.87
C HIS A 103 2.97 9.60 9.34
N ALA A 104 3.23 9.91 8.08
CA ALA A 104 2.54 10.99 7.40
C ALA A 104 1.26 10.45 6.72
N PRO A 105 0.07 10.95 7.09
CA PRO A 105 -1.20 10.52 6.48
C PRO A 105 -1.38 11.08 5.08
N GLY A 106 -0.75 12.22 4.78
CA GLY A 106 -0.71 12.81 3.44
C GLY A 106 0.73 12.94 2.95
N LEU A 107 0.96 12.60 1.69
CA LEU A 107 2.29 12.61 1.06
C LEU A 107 2.24 13.27 -0.32
N ALA A 108 3.34 13.89 -0.73
CA ALA A 108 3.55 14.30 -2.12
C ALA A 108 4.92 13.87 -2.63
N LEU A 109 4.96 13.36 -3.86
CA LEU A 109 6.19 13.12 -4.58
C LEU A 109 6.53 14.37 -5.38
N GLN A 110 7.71 14.90 -5.13
CA GLN A 110 8.25 16.06 -5.83
C GLN A 110 9.49 15.69 -6.63
N ARG A 111 9.72 16.43 -7.70
CA ARG A 111 10.94 16.37 -8.49
C ARG A 111 11.55 17.74 -8.69
N ARG A 112 12.86 17.78 -8.92
CA ARG A 112 13.59 18.99 -9.31
C ARG A 112 14.63 18.67 -10.38
N GLY A 113 14.52 19.36 -11.52
CA GLY A 113 15.47 19.22 -12.62
C GLY A 113 16.85 19.79 -12.29
N ALA A 114 17.85 19.49 -13.10
CA ALA A 114 19.21 20.04 -12.91
C ALA A 114 19.26 21.57 -13.10
N GLU A 115 18.41 22.12 -13.99
CA GLU A 115 18.41 23.54 -14.35
C GLU A 115 17.37 24.37 -13.59
N VAL A 116 16.38 23.70 -12.97
CA VAL A 116 15.26 24.35 -12.28
C VAL A 116 15.49 24.23 -10.78
N ALA A 117 15.57 25.36 -10.08
CA ALA A 117 15.78 25.37 -8.63
C ALA A 117 14.53 24.97 -7.84
N GLU A 118 13.34 25.16 -8.42
CA GLU A 118 12.05 24.93 -7.78
C GLU A 118 11.64 23.45 -7.83
N TRP A 119 10.98 23.00 -6.77
CA TRP A 119 10.37 21.67 -6.69
C TRP A 119 9.01 21.67 -7.35
N THR A 120 8.71 20.63 -8.13
CA THR A 120 7.39 20.45 -8.75
C THR A 120 6.71 19.21 -8.21
N ASP A 121 5.45 19.35 -7.78
CA ASP A 121 4.60 18.22 -7.41
C ASP A 121 4.32 17.32 -8.62
N VAL A 122 4.52 16.02 -8.42
CA VAL A 122 4.28 14.99 -9.43
C VAL A 122 3.05 14.16 -9.09
N ALA A 123 2.88 13.83 -7.81
CA ALA A 123 1.71 13.13 -7.27
C ALA A 123 1.47 13.56 -5.82
N ARG A 124 0.20 13.52 -5.40
CA ARG A 124 -0.25 13.77 -4.01
C ARG A 124 -1.15 12.61 -3.58
N TRP A 125 -0.86 12.01 -2.44
CA TRP A 125 -1.62 10.90 -1.86
C TRP A 125 -2.18 11.33 -0.50
N GLY A 126 -3.42 10.92 -0.23
CA GLY A 126 -4.07 11.08 1.07
C GLY A 126 -4.32 9.73 1.72
N SER A 127 -4.58 9.76 3.03
CA SER A 127 -4.91 8.56 3.82
C SER A 127 -3.89 7.42 3.69
N VAL A 128 -2.60 7.77 3.63
CA VAL A 128 -1.52 6.79 3.59
C VAL A 128 -1.39 6.14 4.95
N SER A 129 -1.48 4.81 4.99
CA SER A 129 -1.46 4.04 6.23
C SER A 129 -0.08 4.02 6.89
N THR A 130 -0.06 3.54 8.14
CA THR A 130 1.17 3.09 8.81
C THR A 130 1.78 1.89 8.08
N GLY A 131 3.02 1.55 8.44
CA GLY A 131 3.70 0.36 7.92
C GLY A 131 4.06 0.48 6.44
N ARG A 132 3.97 -0.63 5.69
CA ARG A 132 4.42 -0.71 4.30
C ARG A 132 3.30 -0.31 3.33
N SER A 133 3.57 0.67 2.48
CA SER A 133 2.65 1.16 1.45
C SER A 133 3.33 1.20 0.08
N LYS A 134 2.55 0.90 -0.96
CA LYS A 134 2.94 1.04 -2.37
C LYS A 134 2.20 2.25 -2.93
N LEU A 135 2.94 3.23 -3.49
CA LEU A 135 2.39 4.48 -4.00
C LEU A 135 2.85 4.67 -5.44
N ALA A 136 1.91 4.82 -6.39
CA ALA A 136 2.22 5.13 -7.78
C ALA A 136 1.62 6.47 -8.21
N ILE A 137 2.22 7.08 -9.22
CA ILE A 137 1.84 8.43 -9.71
C ILE A 137 0.48 8.42 -10.41
N ALA A 138 0.08 7.27 -10.95
CA ALA A 138 -1.23 7.05 -11.53
C ALA A 138 -1.58 5.57 -11.42
N CYS A 139 -2.87 5.25 -11.45
CA CYS A 139 -3.32 3.87 -11.59
C CYS A 139 -2.78 3.28 -12.91
N PRO A 140 -2.07 2.14 -12.85
CA PRO A 140 -1.74 1.40 -14.06
C PRO A 140 -3.03 0.81 -14.65
N GLU A 141 -2.94 0.30 -15.87
CA GLU A 141 -4.07 -0.41 -16.48
C GLU A 141 -4.55 -1.54 -15.55
N PRO A 142 -5.87 -1.79 -15.47
CA PRO A 142 -6.40 -2.87 -14.65
C PRO A 142 -5.71 -4.20 -15.01
N PRO A 143 -5.01 -4.86 -14.07
CA PRO A 143 -4.40 -6.14 -14.35
C PRO A 143 -5.44 -7.20 -14.67
N THR A 144 -5.04 -8.20 -15.46
CA THR A 144 -5.86 -9.39 -15.66
C THR A 144 -5.95 -10.18 -14.35
N VAL A 145 -7.16 -10.59 -13.98
CA VAL A 145 -7.41 -11.43 -12.82
C VAL A 145 -7.55 -12.89 -13.28
N THR A 146 -6.72 -13.77 -12.74
CA THR A 146 -6.77 -15.19 -13.08
C THR A 146 -8.14 -15.78 -12.77
N SER A 147 -8.80 -16.38 -13.76
CA SER A 147 -10.15 -16.93 -13.67
C SER A 147 -11.25 -15.90 -13.36
N ALA A 148 -11.09 -14.67 -13.84
CA ALA A 148 -12.13 -13.65 -13.78
C ALA A 148 -12.16 -12.78 -15.04
N VAL A 149 -13.28 -12.09 -15.24
CA VAL A 149 -13.45 -11.01 -16.21
C VAL A 149 -13.51 -9.69 -15.45
N VAL A 150 -12.69 -8.73 -15.85
CA VAL A 150 -12.71 -7.37 -15.32
C VAL A 150 -13.57 -6.49 -16.23
N SER A 151 -14.54 -5.78 -15.67
CA SER A 151 -15.46 -4.90 -16.40
C SER A 151 -15.73 -3.60 -15.64
N ASP A 152 -16.46 -2.68 -16.27
CA ASP A 152 -17.06 -1.50 -15.61
C ASP A 152 -16.07 -0.68 -14.78
N CYS A 153 -14.90 -0.40 -15.37
CA CYS A 153 -13.87 0.39 -14.72
C CYS A 153 -14.25 1.87 -14.68
N HIS A 154 -14.35 2.43 -13.48
CA HIS A 154 -14.61 3.83 -13.22
C HIS A 154 -13.42 4.46 -12.50
N SER A 155 -12.93 5.58 -13.04
CA SER A 155 -11.89 6.38 -12.40
C SER A 155 -12.54 7.62 -11.79
N GLU A 156 -12.33 7.81 -10.48
CA GLU A 156 -12.72 9.05 -9.81
C GLU A 156 -11.66 10.13 -10.04
N ASN A 157 -10.40 9.72 -10.00
CA ASN A 157 -9.24 10.56 -10.30
C ASN A 157 -8.06 9.68 -10.77
N GLY A 158 -6.93 10.29 -11.10
CA GLY A 158 -5.75 9.56 -11.59
C GLY A 158 -5.15 8.54 -10.61
N LEU A 159 -5.52 8.60 -9.32
CA LEU A 159 -4.99 7.76 -8.24
C LEU A 159 -6.02 6.79 -7.65
N PHE A 160 -7.29 6.93 -8.04
CA PHE A 160 -8.38 6.07 -7.63
C PHE A 160 -9.16 5.55 -8.84
N GLN A 161 -9.19 4.23 -8.97
CA GLN A 161 -9.97 3.54 -9.99
C GLN A 161 -10.61 2.30 -9.36
N GLU A 162 -11.87 2.04 -9.68
CA GLU A 162 -12.57 0.83 -9.26
C GLU A 162 -13.04 0.09 -10.51
N CYS A 163 -12.83 -1.22 -10.57
CA CYS A 163 -13.36 -2.07 -11.62
C CYS A 163 -14.14 -3.22 -11.01
N ARG A 164 -15.19 -3.65 -11.69
CA ARG A 164 -15.94 -4.86 -11.32
C ARG A 164 -15.17 -6.10 -11.73
N VAL A 165 -15.23 -7.13 -10.88
CA VAL A 165 -14.62 -8.44 -11.14
C VAL A 165 -15.70 -9.51 -11.09
N ALA A 166 -15.83 -10.27 -12.17
CA ALA A 166 -16.73 -11.42 -12.27
C ALA A 166 -15.91 -12.70 -12.42
N CYS A 167 -15.92 -13.56 -11.40
CA CYS A 167 -15.21 -14.84 -11.46
C CYS A 167 -15.82 -15.78 -12.51
N SER A 168 -15.00 -16.66 -13.08
CA SER A 168 -15.46 -17.71 -13.99
C SER A 168 -16.39 -18.71 -13.29
N GLU A 169 -17.12 -19.50 -14.07
CA GLU A 169 -18.00 -20.56 -13.53
C GLU A 169 -17.27 -21.48 -12.54
N GLY A 170 -17.96 -21.86 -11.47
CA GLY A 170 -17.40 -22.69 -10.39
C GLY A 170 -16.47 -21.94 -9.44
N ARG A 171 -16.37 -20.60 -9.53
CA ARG A 171 -15.56 -19.76 -8.63
C ARG A 171 -16.33 -18.59 -8.04
N GLY A 172 -15.84 -18.08 -6.92
CA GLY A 172 -16.36 -16.89 -6.24
C GLY A 172 -15.24 -16.01 -5.65
N THR A 173 -15.60 -14.80 -5.24
CA THR A 173 -14.70 -13.87 -4.55
C THR A 173 -15.43 -13.13 -3.43
N LEU A 174 -14.68 -12.71 -2.40
CA LEU A 174 -15.20 -11.90 -1.30
C LEU A 174 -15.44 -10.45 -1.69
N GLU A 175 -14.61 -9.92 -2.60
CA GLU A 175 -14.69 -8.55 -3.07
C GLU A 175 -14.95 -8.56 -4.58
N PRO A 176 -16.19 -8.26 -5.03
CA PRO A 176 -16.55 -8.28 -6.45
C PRO A 176 -16.02 -7.06 -7.20
N SER A 177 -15.14 -6.27 -6.58
CA SER A 177 -14.43 -5.18 -7.22
C SER A 177 -12.95 -5.22 -6.88
N MET A 178 -12.15 -4.77 -7.86
CA MET A 178 -10.75 -4.44 -7.66
C MET A 178 -10.62 -2.93 -7.60
N ARG A 179 -9.76 -2.44 -6.70
CA ARG A 179 -9.57 -1.01 -6.49
C ARG A 179 -8.11 -0.67 -6.68
N CYS A 180 -7.83 0.33 -7.47
CA CYS A 180 -6.58 1.04 -7.44
C CYS A 180 -6.70 2.14 -6.39
N VAL A 181 -5.91 2.05 -5.31
CA VAL A 181 -5.81 3.11 -4.31
C VAL A 181 -4.38 3.58 -4.26
N ASN A 182 -4.17 4.89 -4.36
CA ASN A 182 -2.85 5.49 -4.42
C ASN A 182 -1.96 4.91 -5.54
N GLY A 183 -2.57 4.56 -6.68
CA GLY A 183 -1.85 4.01 -7.83
C GLY A 183 -1.47 2.52 -7.73
N ALA A 184 -1.89 1.81 -6.67
CA ALA A 184 -1.66 0.38 -6.51
C ALA A 184 -2.97 -0.41 -6.60
N TRP A 185 -3.01 -1.45 -7.43
CA TRP A 185 -4.15 -2.35 -7.52
C TRP A 185 -4.22 -3.32 -6.34
N PHE A 186 -5.38 -3.33 -5.68
CA PHE A 186 -5.87 -4.35 -4.79
C PHE A 186 -6.73 -5.29 -5.62
N VAL A 187 -6.17 -6.44 -5.96
CA VAL A 187 -6.77 -7.41 -6.88
C VAL A 187 -7.45 -8.51 -6.05
N PRO A 188 -8.77 -8.71 -6.20
CA PRO A 188 -9.46 -9.79 -5.53
C PRO A 188 -9.05 -11.13 -6.14
N GLN A 189 -9.09 -12.17 -5.31
CA GLN A 189 -8.77 -13.52 -5.75
C GLN A 189 -10.07 -14.31 -6.00
N CYS A 190 -10.15 -14.98 -7.14
CA CYS A 190 -11.24 -15.89 -7.48
C CYS A 190 -10.90 -17.32 -7.06
N TRP A 191 -11.62 -17.83 -6.07
CA TRP A 191 -11.42 -19.15 -5.49
C TRP A 191 -12.46 -20.14 -6.00
N PRO A 192 -12.15 -21.45 -6.12
CA PRO A 192 -13.17 -22.47 -6.33
C PRO A 192 -14.30 -22.35 -5.30
N LEU A 193 -15.55 -22.50 -5.73
CA LEU A 193 -16.68 -22.55 -4.79
C LEU A 193 -16.48 -23.69 -3.79
N GLY A 194 -16.84 -23.44 -2.52
CA GLY A 194 -16.56 -24.34 -1.40
C GLY A 194 -15.16 -24.21 -0.79
N SER A 195 -14.33 -23.26 -1.25
CA SER A 195 -13.03 -22.98 -0.61
C SER A 195 -13.20 -22.40 0.79
N LEU A 196 -12.51 -22.99 1.76
CA LEU A 196 -12.39 -22.44 3.11
C LEU A 196 -11.29 -21.38 3.16
N VAL A 197 -11.64 -20.15 3.52
CA VAL A 197 -10.69 -19.03 3.58
C VAL A 197 -10.45 -18.64 5.04
N ARG A 198 -9.20 -18.78 5.50
CA ARG A 198 -8.82 -18.24 6.80
C ARG A 198 -8.38 -16.79 6.62
N VAL A 199 -9.21 -15.86 7.09
CA VAL A 199 -8.81 -14.45 7.22
C VAL A 199 -7.92 -14.33 8.45
N VAL A 200 -6.66 -13.98 8.25
CA VAL A 200 -5.72 -13.68 9.34
C VAL A 200 -5.51 -12.17 9.36
N LEU A 201 -5.95 -11.52 10.43
CA LEU A 201 -5.68 -10.10 10.65
C LEU A 201 -4.21 -9.91 11.02
N ASP A 202 -3.58 -8.89 10.44
CA ASP A 202 -2.16 -8.56 10.67
C ASP A 202 -1.91 -7.97 12.09
N GLU A 203 -2.98 -7.55 12.79
CA GLU A 203 -2.94 -7.04 14.17
C GLU A 203 -4.03 -7.68 15.08
N PRO A 204 -3.90 -8.96 15.46
CA PRO A 204 -4.92 -9.69 16.24
C PRO A 204 -5.14 -9.16 17.67
N GLN A 205 -4.27 -8.24 18.13
CA GLN A 205 -4.34 -7.61 19.45
C GLN A 205 -5.43 -6.53 19.52
N ARG A 206 -5.85 -5.96 18.37
CA ARG A 206 -6.83 -4.87 18.30
C ARG A 206 -8.27 -5.32 18.07
N LEU A 207 -8.48 -6.50 17.51
CA LEU A 207 -9.78 -7.17 17.33
C LEU A 207 -9.57 -8.68 17.50
N LYS A 208 -10.41 -9.33 18.31
CA LYS A 208 -10.37 -10.80 18.51
C LYS A 208 -10.46 -11.51 17.15
N PRO A 209 -9.77 -12.65 16.94
CA PRO A 209 -9.74 -13.32 15.65
C PRO A 209 -11.13 -13.82 15.24
N TYR A 210 -11.55 -13.47 14.02
CA TYR A 210 -12.76 -13.99 13.38
C TYR A 210 -12.35 -14.97 12.26
N TRP A 211 -13.11 -16.05 12.15
CA TRP A 211 -13.00 -17.02 11.05
C TRP A 211 -14.12 -16.75 10.05
N VAL A 212 -13.82 -16.85 8.75
CA VAL A 212 -14.82 -16.70 7.68
C VAL A 212 -14.98 -18.06 7.02
N VAL A 213 -16.18 -18.64 7.12
CA VAL A 213 -16.56 -19.87 6.42
C VAL A 213 -17.57 -19.47 5.35
N LEU A 214 -17.25 -19.73 4.08
CA LEU A 214 -18.18 -19.52 2.97
C LEU A 214 -18.83 -20.85 2.60
N ASP A 215 -20.15 -20.90 2.79
CA ASP A 215 -21.09 -21.92 2.31
C ASP A 215 -20.74 -23.38 2.66
N ALA A 216 -20.68 -23.66 3.96
CA ALA A 216 -20.59 -25.01 4.48
C ALA A 216 -21.87 -25.37 5.25
N GLY A 217 -22.60 -26.39 4.78
CA GLY A 217 -23.45 -27.15 5.69
C GLY A 217 -22.55 -27.78 6.75
N LEU A 218 -22.91 -27.63 8.03
CA LEU A 218 -22.24 -28.33 9.11
C LEU A 218 -22.85 -29.72 9.21
N PHE A 219 -22.09 -30.71 8.79
CA PHE A 219 -22.49 -32.11 8.84
C PHE A 219 -21.71 -32.84 9.93
N ALA A 220 -22.41 -33.70 10.67
CA ALA A 220 -21.80 -34.57 11.68
C ALA A 220 -21.04 -35.75 11.03
N SER A 221 -21.31 -36.01 9.75
CA SER A 221 -20.76 -37.14 9.00
C SER A 221 -19.74 -36.68 7.95
N ASP A 222 -18.71 -37.52 7.75
CA ASP A 222 -17.64 -37.28 6.76
C ASP A 222 -18.14 -37.28 5.30
N ASP A 223 -19.37 -37.76 5.06
CA ASP A 223 -20.03 -37.82 3.75
C ASP A 223 -21.08 -36.73 3.52
N CYS A 224 -21.20 -35.78 4.46
CA CYS A 224 -22.13 -34.66 4.41
C CYS A 224 -23.63 -35.05 4.32
N SER A 225 -24.01 -36.23 4.85
CA SER A 225 -25.41 -36.69 4.86
C SER A 225 -26.20 -36.30 6.11
N GLU A 226 -25.52 -36.01 7.23
CA GLU A 226 -26.17 -35.72 8.52
C GLU A 226 -25.97 -34.26 8.98
N PRO A 227 -26.88 -33.33 8.67
CA PRO A 227 -26.74 -31.94 9.10
C PRO A 227 -26.93 -31.80 10.61
N ILE A 228 -26.07 -31.01 11.26
CA ILE A 228 -26.15 -30.72 12.69
C ILE A 228 -27.30 -29.74 12.94
N LYS A 229 -28.34 -30.16 13.67
CA LYS A 229 -29.37 -29.26 14.22
C LYS A 229 -28.91 -28.70 15.56
N MET A 230 -28.69 -27.39 15.62
CA MET A 230 -28.38 -26.70 16.88
C MET A 230 -29.66 -26.28 17.60
N ASP A 231 -29.89 -26.77 18.82
CA ASP A 231 -30.89 -26.22 19.73
C ASP A 231 -30.20 -25.22 20.69
N GLY A 232 -30.40 -23.92 20.44
CA GLY A 232 -29.90 -22.84 21.30
C GLY A 232 -29.93 -21.47 20.63
N VAL A 233 -30.19 -20.41 21.40
CA VAL A 233 -30.16 -19.01 20.93
C VAL A 233 -28.70 -18.60 20.69
N ALA A 234 -28.36 -18.35 19.42
CA ALA A 234 -27.05 -17.84 19.03
C ALA A 234 -26.82 -16.43 19.60
N ILE A 235 -25.80 -16.28 20.45
CA ILE A 235 -25.35 -14.97 20.94
C ILE A 235 -24.29 -14.42 19.97
N SER A 236 -24.79 -13.94 18.81
CA SER A 236 -24.41 -12.74 18.01
C SER A 236 -22.92 -12.49 17.58
N SER A 237 -22.63 -11.99 16.36
CA SER A 237 -23.49 -11.26 15.40
C SER A 237 -23.10 -11.44 13.92
N GLY A 238 -24.09 -11.79 13.10
CA GLY A 238 -24.21 -11.28 11.73
C GLY A 238 -23.77 -12.25 10.64
N GLU A 239 -24.62 -13.20 10.31
CA GLU A 239 -24.59 -13.87 9.02
C GLU A 239 -25.12 -12.92 7.96
N PHE A 240 -24.33 -12.69 6.91
CA PHE A 240 -24.82 -12.15 5.65
C PHE A 240 -24.62 -13.22 4.59
N VAL A 241 -25.68 -13.48 3.82
CA VAL A 241 -25.73 -14.46 2.73
C VAL A 241 -25.83 -13.71 1.39
N ILE A 242 -25.11 -14.17 0.36
CA ILE A 242 -25.41 -13.88 -1.05
C ILE A 242 -26.23 -15.05 -1.58
#